data_AF-A0A9E0XTF9-F1
#
_entry.id   AF-A0A9E0XTF9-F1
#
_cell.length_a   1.000
_cell.length_b   1.000
_cell.length_c   1.000
_cell.angle_alpha   90.00
_cell.angle_beta   90.00
_cell.angle_gamma   90.00
#
_symmetry.space_group_name_H-M   'P 1'
#
loop_
_entity.id
_entity.type
_entity.pdbx_description
1 polymer ?
#
loop_
_entity_poly.entity_id
_entity_poly.type
_entity_poly.pdbx_seq_one_letter_code
_entity_poly.pdbx_strand_id
1 'polypeptide(L)'
;MNSAIIINLDYERYGSKVCSRVWQEIESRMLHAGFVKNKRLFLTNLAKDDACQQAKGIVAVVEELFAPESIQVIDLIREFYGLDYQNIHDLLTPSSESIEVNFLDTGTFRAYFKKA
;
A
#
# COMPACT_ATOMS: atom_id res chain seq x y z
N MET A 1 -0.15 -4.50 -11.16
CA MET A 1 0.15 -5.03 -9.82
C MET A 1 -1.16 -5.18 -9.09
N ASN A 2 -1.45 -6.38 -8.62
CA ASN A 2 -2.76 -6.75 -8.08
C ASN A 2 -2.79 -6.65 -6.56
N SER A 3 -1.66 -6.89 -5.91
CA SER A 3 -1.58 -6.96 -4.45
C SER A 3 -0.45 -6.10 -3.93
N ALA A 4 -0.63 -5.58 -2.72
CA ALA A 4 0.37 -4.83 -1.98
C ALA A 4 0.55 -5.41 -0.58
N ILE A 5 1.80 -5.50 -0.15
CA ILE A 5 2.19 -5.89 1.20
C ILE A 5 2.80 -4.68 1.90
N ILE A 6 2.35 -4.42 3.11
CA ILE A 6 2.91 -3.40 4.01
C ILE A 6 3.64 -4.14 5.13
N ILE A 7 4.90 -3.77 5.37
CA ILE A 7 5.67 -4.22 6.53
C ILE A 7 6.30 -3.00 7.17
N ASN A 8 6.13 -2.84 8.47
CA ASN A 8 6.74 -1.77 9.25
C ASN A 8 7.30 -2.34 10.55
N LEU A 9 8.51 -1.94 10.93
CA LEU A 9 9.14 -2.38 12.17
C LEU A 9 8.97 -1.34 13.28
N ASP A 10 9.02 -1.78 14.53
CA ASP A 10 8.94 -0.93 15.72
C ASP A 10 10.34 -0.40 16.08
N TYR A 11 10.80 0.59 15.31
CA TYR A 11 12.07 1.29 15.54
C TYR A 11 12.12 2.02 16.88
N GLU A 12 10.96 2.41 17.42
CA GLU A 12 10.86 3.16 18.68
C GLU A 12 11.18 2.24 19.87
N ARG A 13 10.67 1.01 19.85
CA ARG A 13 10.88 0.04 20.94
C ARG A 13 12.21 -0.70 20.85
N TYR A 14 12.63 -1.11 19.65
CA TYR A 14 13.79 -2.02 19.47
C TYR A 14 15.07 -1.33 18.97
N GLY A 15 14.96 -0.04 18.61
CA GLY A 15 16.08 0.77 18.18
C GLY A 15 16.53 0.52 16.74
N SER A 16 17.13 1.56 16.15
CA SER A 16 17.43 1.58 14.72
C SER A 16 18.41 0.50 14.25
N LYS A 17 19.40 0.13 15.06
CA LYS A 17 20.44 -0.81 14.64
C LYS A 17 19.88 -2.20 14.32
N VAL A 18 19.06 -2.76 15.21
CA VAL A 18 18.49 -4.11 15.04
C VAL A 18 17.43 -4.08 13.94
N CYS A 19 16.49 -3.13 14.00
CA CYS A 19 15.44 -3.00 13.00
C CYS A 19 15.99 -2.79 11.59
N SER A 20 17.04 -1.97 11.40
CA SER A 20 17.63 -1.77 10.07
C SER A 20 18.25 -3.05 9.51
N ARG A 21 18.91 -3.85 10.34
CA ARG A 21 19.52 -5.12 9.90
C ARG A 21 18.45 -6.15 9.50
N VAL A 22 17.40 -6.29 10.32
CA VAL A 22 16.26 -7.16 10.01
C VAL A 22 15.52 -6.68 8.76
N TRP A 23 15.30 -5.36 8.64
CA TRP A 23 14.63 -4.76 7.49
C TRP A 23 15.39 -5.02 6.18
N GLN A 24 16.72 -4.90 6.17
CA GLN A 24 17.53 -5.17 4.98
C GLN A 24 17.35 -6.61 4.48
N GLU A 25 17.26 -7.58 5.38
CA GLU A 25 17.01 -8.98 5.02
C GLU A 25 15.60 -9.20 4.47
N ILE A 26 14.57 -8.63 5.12
CA ILE A 26 13.19 -8.69 4.63
C ILE A 26 13.11 -8.05 3.24
N GLU A 27 13.60 -6.82 3.08
CA GLU A 27 13.57 -6.08 1.82
C GLU A 27 14.27 -6.84 0.72
N SER A 28 15.50 -7.30 0.95
CA SER A 28 16.26 -8.08 -0.04
C SER A 28 15.46 -9.30 -0.50
N ARG A 29 14.89 -10.07 0.42
CA ARG A 29 14.15 -11.30 0.08
C ARG A 29 12.82 -11.03 -0.61
N MET A 30 12.11 -9.97 -0.22
CA MET A 30 10.91 -9.51 -0.93
C MET A 30 11.23 -9.16 -2.38
N LEU A 31 12.33 -8.43 -2.63
CA LEU A 31 12.76 -8.09 -3.99
C LEU A 31 13.14 -9.34 -4.80
N HIS A 32 13.89 -10.28 -4.21
CA HIS A 32 14.24 -11.55 -4.87
C HIS A 32 13.02 -12.44 -5.16
N ALA A 33 11.98 -12.35 -4.34
CA ALA A 33 10.71 -13.07 -4.54
C ALA A 33 9.83 -12.45 -5.64
N GLY A 34 10.28 -11.37 -6.29
CA GLY A 34 9.59 -10.74 -7.41
C GLY A 34 8.65 -9.60 -6.99
N PHE A 35 8.68 -9.16 -5.73
CA PHE A 35 7.99 -7.93 -5.33
C PHE A 35 8.78 -6.70 -5.81
N VAL A 36 8.06 -5.63 -6.15
CA VAL A 36 8.67 -4.31 -6.43
C VAL A 36 8.39 -3.39 -5.26
N LYS A 37 9.42 -2.76 -4.72
CA LYS A 37 9.28 -1.78 -3.64
C LYS A 37 8.82 -0.43 -4.19
N ASN A 38 7.75 0.11 -3.62
CA ASN A 38 7.27 1.46 -3.86
C ASN A 38 7.00 2.14 -2.50
N LYS A 39 7.90 3.04 -2.09
CA LYS A 39 7.88 3.67 -0.75
C LYS A 39 7.84 2.59 0.35
N ARG A 40 6.72 2.46 1.05
CA ARG A 40 6.48 1.49 2.13
C ARG A 40 5.76 0.21 1.66
N LEU A 41 5.41 0.15 0.38
CA LEU A 41 4.67 -0.97 -0.20
C LEU A 41 5.61 -1.91 -0.94
N PHE A 42 5.36 -3.20 -0.79
CA PHE A 42 5.86 -4.22 -1.70
C PHE A 42 4.72 -4.67 -2.60
N LEU A 43 4.82 -4.35 -3.88
CA LEU A 43 3.79 -4.59 -4.86
C LEU A 43 4.10 -5.87 -5.65
N THR A 44 3.07 -6.60 -6.07
CA THR A 44 3.23 -7.81 -6.90
C THR A 44 2.05 -8.00 -7.85
N ASN A 45 2.23 -8.81 -8.90
CA ASN A 45 1.14 -9.25 -9.79
C ASN A 45 0.40 -10.50 -9.26
N LEU A 46 0.91 -11.13 -8.20
CA LEU A 46 0.23 -12.24 -7.55
C LEU A 46 -1.12 -11.83 -6.99
N ALA A 47 -2.04 -12.79 -6.92
CA ALA A 47 -3.30 -12.64 -6.18
C ALA A 47 -3.00 -12.40 -4.70
N LYS A 48 -3.97 -11.79 -3.99
CA LYS A 48 -3.78 -11.34 -2.61
C LYS A 48 -3.33 -12.47 -1.69
N ASP A 49 -4.00 -13.62 -1.76
CA ASP A 49 -3.72 -14.75 -0.86
C ASP A 49 -2.32 -15.33 -1.11
N ASP A 50 -1.92 -15.50 -2.37
CA ASP A 50 -0.58 -15.96 -2.76
C ASP A 50 0.50 -14.96 -2.32
N ALA A 51 0.26 -13.65 -2.53
CA ALA A 51 1.16 -12.59 -2.11
C ALA A 51 1.34 -12.58 -0.58
N CYS A 52 0.24 -12.74 0.17
CA CYS A 52 0.27 -12.83 1.62
C CYS A 52 1.02 -14.07 2.10
N GLN A 53 0.77 -15.23 1.49
CA GLN A 53 1.45 -16.47 1.84
C GLN A 53 2.96 -16.37 1.58
N GLN A 54 3.34 -15.81 0.44
CA GLN A 54 4.75 -15.62 0.08
C GLN A 54 5.44 -14.64 1.04
N ALA A 55 4.80 -13.51 1.36
CA ALA A 55 5.36 -12.55 2.31
C ALA A 55 5.51 -13.14 3.72
N LYS A 56 4.52 -13.91 4.21
CA LYS A 56 4.63 -14.63 5.49
C LYS A 56 5.78 -15.64 5.47
N GLY A 57 5.94 -16.37 4.37
CA GLY A 57 7.06 -17.29 4.18
C GLY A 57 8.42 -16.58 4.25
N ILE A 58 8.53 -15.40 3.63
CA ILE A 58 9.76 -14.59 3.68
C ILE A 58 10.06 -14.15 5.12
N VAL A 59 9.07 -13.63 5.85
CA VAL A 59 9.24 -13.24 7.25
C VAL A 59 9.66 -14.44 8.11
N ALA A 60 9.05 -15.61 7.91
CA ALA A 60 9.42 -16.82 8.64
C ALA A 60 10.87 -17.26 8.35
N VAL A 61 11.35 -17.15 7.11
CA VAL A 61 12.75 -17.44 6.80
C VAL A 61 13.70 -16.42 7.45
N VAL A 62 13.30 -15.15 7.53
CA VAL A 62 14.09 -14.13 8.23
C VAL A 62 14.08 -14.35 9.74
N GLU A 63 12.96 -14.79 10.33
CA GLU A 63 12.89 -15.20 11.74
C GLU A 63 13.95 -16.25 12.07
N GLU A 64 14.00 -17.34 11.29
CA GLU A 64 14.99 -18.42 11.48
C GLU A 64 16.43 -17.95 11.30
N LEU A 65 16.67 -17.01 10.38
CA LEU A 65 18.01 -16.42 10.17
C LEU A 65 18.52 -15.68 11.40
N PHE A 66 17.63 -15.00 12.14
CA PHE A 66 17.97 -14.18 13.30
C PHE A 66 17.78 -14.91 14.65
N ALA A 67 17.19 -16.10 14.65
CA ALA A 67 17.00 -16.92 15.85
C ALA A 67 18.31 -17.21 16.63
N PRO A 68 19.47 -17.50 15.99
CA PRO A 68 20.74 -17.71 16.72
C PRO A 68 21.23 -16.47 17.50
N GLU A 69 20.79 -15.28 17.11
CA GLU A 69 21.11 -14.02 17.79
C GLU A 69 20.07 -13.66 18.86
N SER A 70 19.12 -14.56 19.16
CA SER A 70 18.00 -14.34 20.09
C SER A 70 17.13 -13.13 19.71
N ILE A 71 17.06 -12.81 18.41
CA ILE A 71 16.19 -11.76 17.89
C ILE A 71 14.91 -12.41 17.38
N GLN A 72 13.76 -11.98 17.92
CA GLN A 72 12.44 -12.43 17.48
C GLN A 72 11.90 -11.44 16.45
N VAL A 73 11.98 -11.78 15.17
CA VAL A 73 11.63 -10.85 14.07
C VAL A 73 10.14 -10.48 14.12
N ILE A 74 9.27 -11.42 14.47
CA ILE A 74 7.84 -11.19 14.66
C ILE A 74 7.57 -10.10 15.71
N ASP A 75 8.32 -10.07 16.81
CA ASP A 75 8.15 -9.06 17.86
C ASP A 75 8.57 -7.66 17.41
N LEU A 76 9.48 -7.58 16.43
CA LEU A 76 9.92 -6.32 15.84
C LEU A 76 8.91 -5.74 14.85
N ILE A 77 7.94 -6.52 14.37
CA ILE A 77 6.99 -6.09 13.35
C ILE A 77 5.83 -5.33 14.02
N ARG A 78 5.70 -4.05 13.67
CA ARG A 78 4.58 -3.18 14.11
C ARG A 78 3.35 -3.31 13.21
N GLU A 79 3.58 -3.39 11.90
CA GLU A 79 2.50 -3.49 10.91
C GLU A 79 2.85 -4.56 9.89
N PHE A 80 1.90 -5.45 9.61
CA PHE A 80 2.03 -6.44 8.54
C PHE A 80 0.69 -6.73 7.90
N TYR A 81 0.45 -6.11 6.74
CA TYR A 81 -0.85 -6.14 6.07
C TYR A 81 -0.72 -6.54 4.60
N GLY A 82 -1.73 -7.26 4.11
CA GLY A 82 -1.91 -7.54 2.69
C GLY A 82 -3.17 -6.86 2.17
N LEU A 83 -3.02 -6.12 1.08
CA LEU A 83 -4.04 -5.28 0.48
C LEU A 83 -4.23 -5.64 -0.99
N ASP A 84 -5.46 -5.46 -1.46
CA ASP A 84 -5.75 -5.41 -2.90
C ASP A 84 -5.32 -4.03 -3.41
N TYR A 85 -4.32 -4.00 -4.29
CA TYR A 85 -3.74 -2.75 -4.78
C TYR A 85 -4.68 -2.02 -5.75
N GLN A 86 -5.61 -2.73 -6.40
CA GLN A 86 -6.52 -2.12 -7.37
C GLN A 86 -7.51 -1.15 -6.73
N ASN A 87 -7.75 -1.30 -5.42
CA ASN A 87 -8.67 -0.47 -4.65
C ASN A 87 -7.97 0.66 -3.87
N ILE A 88 -6.67 0.90 -4.12
CA ILE A 88 -5.94 2.00 -3.49
C ILE A 88 -6.05 3.25 -4.38
N HIS A 89 -6.74 4.27 -3.86
CA HIS A 89 -6.86 5.57 -4.51
C HIS A 89 -5.81 6.54 -3.97
N ASP A 90 -4.99 7.10 -4.86
CA ASP A 90 -4.07 8.17 -4.50
C ASP A 90 -4.83 9.50 -4.39
N LEU A 91 -4.99 10.01 -3.16
CA LEU A 91 -5.68 11.27 -2.88
C LEU A 91 -4.95 12.51 -3.41
N LEU A 92 -3.69 12.37 -3.81
CA LEU A 92 -2.93 13.44 -4.46
C LEU A 92 -3.07 13.42 -5.98
N THR A 93 -3.61 12.33 -6.53
CA THR A 93 -3.97 12.27 -7.94
C THR A 93 -5.29 13.03 -8.10
N PRO A 94 -5.33 14.11 -8.90
CA PRO A 94 -6.57 14.84 -9.15
C PRO A 94 -7.62 13.87 -9.67
N SER A 95 -8.83 13.92 -9.09
CA SER A 95 -9.94 13.06 -9.49
C SER A 95 -10.18 13.20 -10.98
N SER A 96 -10.06 12.10 -11.73
CA SER A 96 -10.44 12.03 -13.14
C SER A 96 -11.95 11.93 -13.34
N GLU A 97 -12.74 12.00 -12.26
CA GLU A 97 -14.19 12.12 -12.32
C GLU A 97 -14.53 13.40 -13.08
N SER A 98 -15.09 13.22 -14.28
CA SER A 98 -15.67 14.32 -15.05
C SER A 98 -16.72 15.01 -14.19
N ILE A 99 -16.55 16.31 -13.96
CA ILE A 99 -17.57 17.13 -13.30
C ILE A 99 -18.86 16.99 -14.12
N GLU A 100 -19.87 16.30 -13.58
CA GLU A 100 -21.20 16.27 -14.16
C GLU A 100 -21.84 17.66 -14.01
N VAL A 101 -21.84 18.44 -15.10
CA VAL A 101 -22.54 19.72 -15.18
C VAL A 101 -23.97 19.45 -15.62
N ASN A 102 -24.90 19.48 -14.67
CA ASN A 102 -26.32 19.49 -14.96
C ASN A 102 -26.81 20.93 -15.16
N PHE A 103 -27.16 21.27 -16.41
CA PHE A 103 -27.86 22.52 -16.68
C PHE A 103 -29.30 22.40 -16.18
N LEU A 104 -29.66 23.18 -15.16
CA LEU A 104 -31.05 23.37 -14.78
C LEU A 104 -31.72 24.23 -15.85
N ASP A 105 -32.60 23.62 -16.66
CA ASP A 105 -33.53 24.37 -17.50
C ASP A 105 -34.50 25.12 -16.58
N THR A 106 -34.25 26.42 -16.42
CA THR A 106 -35.09 27.31 -15.60
C THR A 106 -36.32 27.81 -16.35
N GLY A 107 -36.63 27.21 -17.50
CA GLY A 107 -37.74 27.59 -18.35
C GLY A 107 -37.42 28.79 -19.23
N THR A 108 -38.17 28.91 -20.32
CA THR A 108 -37.96 29.93 -21.36
C THR A 108 -38.09 31.34 -20.78
N PHE A 109 -36.98 32.09 -20.73
CA PHE A 109 -37.00 33.52 -20.43
C PHE A 109 -37.80 34.25 -21.51
N ARG A 110 -39.08 34.54 -21.24
CA ARG A 110 -39.91 35.40 -22.11
C ARG A 110 -39.64 36.86 -21.78
N ALA A 111 -38.78 37.49 -22.59
CA ALA A 111 -38.65 38.93 -22.58
C ALA A 111 -39.99 39.57 -23.02
N TYR A 112 -40.65 40.28 -22.11
CA TYR A 112 -41.84 41.08 -22.41
C TYR A 112 -41.43 42.35 -23.17
N PHE A 113 -41.41 42.30 -24.49
CA PHE A 113 -41.40 43.51 -25.31
C PHE A 113 -42.84 43.91 -25.65
N LYS A 114 -43.37 44.91 -24.94
CA LYS A 114 -44.59 45.62 -25.33
C LYS A 114 -44.32 46.40 -26.63
N LYS A 115 -45.07 46.10 -27.69
CA LYS A 115 -45.15 46.95 -28.88
C LYS A 115 -45.89 48.26 -28.53
N ALA A 116 -45.33 49.38 -28.94
CA ALA A 116 -46.05 50.62 -29.22
C ALA A 116 -45.78 50.95 -30.70
#